data_AF-A0A6B3GKX1-F1
#
_entry.id   AF-A0A6B3GKX1-F1
#
_cell.length_a   1.000
_cell.length_b   1.000
_cell.length_c   1.000
_cell.angle_alpha   90.00
_cell.angle_beta   90.00
_cell.angle_gamma   90.00
#
_symmetry.space_group_name_H-M   'P 1'
#
loop_
_entity.id
_entity.type
_entity.pdbx_description
1 polymer ?
#
loop_
_entity_poly.entity_id
_entity_poly.type
_entity_poly.pdbx_seq_one_letter_code
_entity_poly.pdbx_strand_id
1 'polypeptide(L)' 'MAPRTKTPQPPAPHAADSHDLIRVHGARENNLKDVSIELPKRRLTVFTGVSGSGKSSLVFATIAAESQRLINETY' A
#
# COMPACT_ATOMS: atom_id res chain seq x y z
N MET A 1 28.60 -8.89 -33.81
CA MET A 1 27.38 -8.10 -33.49
C MET A 1 27.25 -8.06 -31.97
N ALA A 2 27.66 -6.98 -31.31
CA ALA A 2 27.72 -6.91 -29.85
C ALA A 2 26.34 -6.57 -29.25
N PRO A 3 25.89 -7.24 -28.17
CA PRO A 3 24.64 -6.91 -27.50
C PRO A 3 24.77 -5.56 -26.78
N ARG A 4 23.84 -4.64 -27.03
CA ARG A 4 23.72 -3.40 -26.26
C ARG A 4 23.22 -3.77 -24.87
N THR A 5 24.12 -3.85 -23.89
CA THR A 5 23.75 -3.86 -22.47
C THR A 5 23.08 -2.53 -22.13
N LYS A 6 21.75 -2.52 -22.01
CA LYS A 6 21.03 -1.43 -21.37
C LYS A 6 21.34 -1.51 -19.88
N THR A 7 22.17 -0.60 -19.38
CA THR A 7 22.34 -0.38 -17.94
C THR A 7 20.95 -0.06 -17.35
N PRO A 8 20.50 -0.70 -16.26
CA PRO A 8 19.22 -0.36 -15.64
C PRO A 8 19.35 1.05 -15.05
N GLN A 9 18.79 2.04 -15.73
CA GLN A 9 18.66 3.38 -15.19
C GLN A 9 17.51 3.34 -14.17
N PRO A 10 17.70 3.82 -12.93
CA PRO A 10 16.64 3.85 -11.95
C PRO A 10 15.44 4.63 -12.51
N PRO A 11 14.20 4.14 -12.30
CA PRO A 11 13.02 4.81 -12.81
C PRO A 11 12.99 6.24 -12.27
N ALA A 12 12.67 7.20 -13.15
CA ALA A 12 12.45 8.58 -12.74
C ALA A 12 11.37 8.61 -11.64
N PRO A 13 11.52 9.48 -10.61
CA PRO A 13 10.55 9.56 -9.51
C PRO A 13 9.15 9.84 -10.04
N HIS A 14 8.15 9.12 -9.53
CA HIS A 14 6.77 9.30 -9.94
C HIS A 14 6.20 10.54 -9.24
N ALA A 15 5.32 11.31 -9.90
CA ALA A 15 4.70 12.50 -9.28
C ALA A 15 3.91 12.19 -7.99
N ALA A 16 3.57 10.92 -7.75
CA ALA A 16 2.94 10.48 -6.50
C ALA A 16 3.93 10.46 -5.32
N ASP A 17 5.23 10.26 -5.58
CA ASP A 17 6.26 10.12 -4.56
C ASP A 17 6.56 11.46 -3.85
N SER A 18 6.03 12.58 -4.35
CA SER A 18 6.08 13.89 -3.67
C SER A 18 4.93 14.11 -2.68
N HIS A 19 3.99 13.17 -2.55
CA HIS A 19 2.84 13.29 -1.66
C HIS A 19 3.03 12.46 -0.39
N ASP A 20 2.25 12.79 0.64
CA ASP A 20 2.24 12.02 1.89
C ASP A 20 1.86 10.54 1.69
N LEU A 21 2.21 9.72 2.67
CA LEU A 21 1.89 8.31 2.72
C LEU A 21 0.64 8.06 3.59
N ILE A 22 -0.10 7.01 3.28
CA ILE A 22 -1.04 6.38 4.21
C ILE A 22 -0.22 5.38 5.02
N ARG A 23 -0.18 5.56 6.33
CA ARG A 23 0.57 4.69 7.23
C ARG A 23 -0.40 3.83 8.03
N VAL A 24 -0.20 2.52 7.95
CA VAL A 24 -0.90 1.56 8.79
C VAL A 24 0.14 0.98 9.73
N HIS A 25 -0.10 1.05 11.03
CA HIS A 25 0.80 0.50 12.05
C HIS A 25 0.09 -0.58 12.84
N GLY A 26 0.74 -1.73 12.94
CA GLY A 26 0.30 -2.85 13.77
C GLY A 26 -1.11 -3.36 13.50
N ALA A 27 -1.49 -3.51 12.24
CA ALA A 27 -2.77 -4.09 11.86
C ALA A 27 -2.86 -5.55 12.34
N ARG A 28 -3.93 -5.86 13.10
CA ARG A 28 -4.18 -7.17 13.72
C ARG A 28 -5.57 -7.73 13.42
N GLU A 29 -6.29 -7.13 12.48
CA GLU A 29 -7.63 -7.59 12.11
C GLU A 29 -7.60 -9.01 11.52
N ASN A 30 -8.50 -9.85 12.03
CA ASN A 30 -8.60 -11.28 11.70
C ASN A 30 -7.27 -12.03 11.91
N ASN A 31 -6.59 -12.37 10.83
CA ASN A 31 -5.38 -13.18 10.81
C ASN A 31 -4.10 -12.35 10.55
N LEU A 32 -4.20 -11.02 10.55
CA LEU A 32 -3.04 -10.15 10.40
C LEU A 32 -2.13 -10.24 11.63
N LYS A 33 -0.82 -10.36 11.39
CA LYS A 33 0.19 -10.55 12.43
C LYS A 33 1.01 -9.28 12.63
N ASP A 34 0.39 -8.26 13.22
CA ASP A 34 1.04 -6.97 13.54
C ASP A 34 1.63 -6.26 12.30
N VAL A 35 0.83 -6.17 11.25
CA VAL A 35 1.31 -5.70 9.94
C VAL A 35 1.43 -4.18 9.93
N SER A 36 2.62 -3.67 9.63
CA SER A 36 2.87 -2.23 9.42
C SER A 36 3.31 -1.98 7.99
N ILE A 37 2.62 -1.06 7.29
CA ILE A 37 2.87 -0.74 5.88
C ILE A 37 2.68 0.75 5.61
N GLU A 38 3.36 1.24 4.58
CA GLU A 38 3.18 2.59 4.06
C GLU A 38 2.73 2.52 2.59
N LEU A 39 1.68 3.27 2.25
CA LEU A 39 1.09 3.30 0.92
C LEU A 39 1.18 4.72 0.35
N PRO A 40 1.75 4.91 -0.86
CA PRO A 40 1.80 6.24 -1.47
C PRO A 40 0.41 6.73 -1.83
N LYS A 41 0.08 7.96 -1.41
CA LYS A 41 -1.17 8.59 -1.86
C LYS A 41 -1.08 8.85 -3.37
N ARG A 42 -2.25 8.88 -4.02
CA ARG A 42 -2.38 9.20 -5.46
C ARG A 42 -1.63 8.23 -6.38
N ARG A 43 -1.42 7.00 -5.93
CA ARG A 43 -0.86 5.91 -6.73
C ARG A 43 -1.77 4.69 -6.67
N LEU A 44 -1.94 4.03 -7.80
CA LEU A 44 -2.61 2.73 -7.83
C LEU A 44 -1.72 1.71 -7.10
N THR A 45 -2.17 1.27 -5.93
CA THR A 45 -1.48 0.23 -5.15
C THR A 45 -2.28 -1.06 -5.22
N VAL A 46 -1.62 -2.15 -5.59
CA VAL A 46 -2.26 -3.46 -5.75
C VAL A 46 -1.73 -4.41 -4.70
N PHE A 47 -2.63 -5.06 -3.96
CA PHE A 47 -2.30 -6.10 -2.99
C PHE A 47 -2.46 -7.48 -3.64
N THR A 48 -1.38 -8.25 -3.70
CA THR A 48 -1.36 -9.60 -4.27
C THR A 48 -0.85 -10.62 -3.26
N GLY A 49 -1.06 -11.91 -3.53
CA GLY A 49 -0.65 -13.00 -2.64
C GLY A 49 -1.67 -14.14 -2.55
N VAL A 50 -1.26 -15.25 -1.95
CA VAL A 50 -2.04 -16.49 -1.85
C VAL A 50 -3.37 -16.32 -1.09
N SER A 51 -4.33 -17.23 -1.28
CA SER A 51 -5.56 -17.23 -0.49
C SER A 51 -5.24 -17.33 1.01
N GLY A 52 -6.01 -16.62 1.85
CA GLY A 52 -5.78 -16.58 3.29
C GLY A 52 -4.60 -15.72 3.78
N SER A 53 -3.85 -15.05 2.90
CA SER A 53 -2.70 -14.21 3.31
C SER A 53 -3.07 -12.92 4.06
N GLY A 54 -4.36 -12.61 4.21
CA GLY A 54 -4.83 -11.41 4.92
C GLY A 54 -5.03 -10.15 4.05
N LYS A 55 -4.95 -10.25 2.71
CA LYS A 55 -5.17 -9.09 1.80
C LYS A 55 -6.50 -8.38 2.07
N SER A 56 -7.60 -9.15 2.10
CA SER A 56 -8.94 -8.59 2.32
C SER A 56 -9.09 -8.03 3.73
N SER A 57 -8.46 -8.66 4.74
CA SER A 57 -8.40 -8.12 6.10
C SER A 57 -7.73 -6.76 6.11
N LEU A 58 -6.58 -6.62 5.45
CA LEU A 58 -5.84 -5.36 5.42
C LEU A 58 -6.57 -4.26 4.65
N VAL A 59 -7.11 -4.56 3.46
CA VAL A 59 -7.74 -3.56 2.59
C VAL A 59 -9.12 -3.15 3.12
N PHE A 60 -10.00 -4.11 3.39
CA PHE A 60 -11.40 -3.82 3.71
C PHE A 60 -11.62 -3.66 5.21
N ALA A 61 -11.10 -4.57 6.02
CA ALA A 61 -11.37 -4.58 7.46
C ALA A 61 -10.51 -3.55 8.21
N THR A 62 -9.30 -3.24 7.74
CA THR A 62 -8.44 -2.23 8.36
C THR A 62 -8.52 -0.89 7.63
N ILE A 63 -8.01 -0.80 6.40
CA ILE A 63 -7.84 0.50 5.73
C ILE A 63 -9.18 1.18 5.42
N ALA A 64 -10.11 0.46 4.77
CA ALA A 64 -11.39 1.06 4.39
C ALA A 64 -12.27 1.39 5.61
N ALA A 65 -12.33 0.49 6.59
CA ALA A 65 -13.08 0.72 7.83
C ALA A 65 -12.58 1.94 8.61
N GLU A 66 -11.26 2.05 8.82
CA GLU A 66 -10.68 3.20 9.51
C GLU A 66 -10.81 4.49 8.70
N SER A 67 -10.64 4.44 7.37
CA SER A 67 -10.87 5.61 6.52
C SER A 67 -12.29 6.12 6.65
N GLN A 68 -13.29 5.22 6.68
CA GLN A 68 -14.68 5.61 6.86
C GLN A 68 -14.92 6.21 8.26
N ARG A 69 -14.34 5.60 9.30
CA ARG A 69 -14.41 6.09 10.69
C ARG A 69 -13.86 7.51 10.80
N LEU A 70 -12.68 7.77 10.25
CA LEU A 70 -12.03 9.09 10.28
C LEU A 70 -12.84 10.14 9.52
N ILE A 71 -13.42 9.79 8.38
CA ILE A 71 -14.28 10.71 7.61
C ILE A 71 -15.53 11.06 8.43
N ASN A 72 -16.17 10.06 9.03
CA ASN A 72 -17.36 10.25 9.86
C ASN A 72 -17.09 11.01 11.17
N GLU A 73 -15.84 11.04 11.63
CA GLU A 73 -15.43 11.81 12.82
C GLU A 73 -15.09 13.27 12.48
N THR A 74 -14.77 13.57 11.21
CA THR A 74 -14.31 14.90 10.78
C THR A 74 -15.42 15.74 10.14
N TYR A 75 -16.56 15.13 9.80
CA TYR A 75 -17.72 15.76 9.18
C TYR A 75 -19.02 15.24 9.77
#